data_AF-A0A5S3YMU1-F1
#
_entry.id   AF-A0A5S3YMU1-F1
#
_cell.length_a   1.000
_cell.length_b   1.000
_cell.length_c   1.000
_cell.angle_alpha   90.00
_cell.angle_beta   90.00
_cell.angle_gamma   90.00
#
_symmetry.space_group_name_H-M   'P 1'
#
loop_
_entity.id
_entity.type
_entity.pdbx_description
1 polymer ?
#
loop_
_entity_poly.entity_id
_entity_poly.type
_entity_poly.pdbx_seq_one_letter_code
_entity_poly.pdbx_strand_id
1 'polypeptide(L)'
;ALELEKQLLNKTLDLKQQLLADISHELRTPLTVLKLHIESLEHNLVENPKQSYKVLNRRLDTLNTLIKDIYELAQADTGSLNLALERVNAKQAFIGLVED
;
A
#
# COMPACT_ATOMS: atom_id res chain seq x y z
N ALA A 1 -30.62 -1.61 22.86
CA ALA A 1 -29.47 -0.67 22.88
C ALA A 1 -28.16 -1.45 23.01
N LEU A 2 -27.92 -2.16 24.11
CA LEU A 2 -26.68 -2.93 24.34
C LEU A 2 -26.39 -4.01 23.27
N GLU A 3 -27.41 -4.74 22.82
CA GLU A 3 -27.27 -5.75 21.74
C GLU A 3 -26.81 -5.11 20.42
N LEU A 4 -27.38 -3.94 20.09
CA LEU A 4 -27.10 -3.21 18.86
C LEU A 4 -25.67 -2.63 18.90
N GLU A 5 -25.25 -2.12 20.04
CA GLU A 5 -23.90 -1.62 20.27
C GLU A 5 -22.85 -2.75 20.15
N LYS A 6 -23.13 -3.92 20.73
CA LYS A 6 -22.28 -5.11 20.60
C LYS A 6 -22.19 -5.59 19.14
N GLN A 7 -23.31 -5.60 18.42
CA GLN A 7 -23.32 -5.94 16.99
C GLN A 7 -22.49 -4.97 16.16
N LEU A 8 -22.59 -3.67 16.44
CA LEU A 8 -21.85 -2.64 15.74
C LEU A 8 -20.34 -2.73 16.03
N LEU A 9 -19.97 -3.00 17.28
CA LEU A 9 -18.58 -3.24 17.67
C LEU A 9 -17.99 -4.47 16.96
N ASN A 10 -18.71 -5.59 16.96
CA ASN A 10 -18.26 -6.80 16.28
C ASN A 10 -18.08 -6.57 14.78
N LYS A 11 -19.02 -5.88 14.13
CA LYS A 11 -18.91 -5.55 12.72
C LYS A 11 -17.69 -4.69 12.41
N THR A 12 -17.40 -3.68 13.24
CA THR A 12 -16.19 -2.87 13.10
C THR A 12 -14.92 -3.70 13.29
N LEU A 13 -14.92 -4.64 14.24
CA LEU A 13 -13.79 -5.54 14.47
C LEU A 13 -13.55 -6.47 13.28
N ASP A 14 -14.62 -7.06 12.72
CA ASP A 14 -14.55 -7.93 11.55
C ASP A 14 -13.98 -7.20 10.34
N LEU A 15 -14.43 -5.96 10.09
CA LEU A 15 -13.89 -5.11 9.03
C LEU A 15 -12.40 -4.81 9.21
N LYS A 16 -11.96 -4.53 10.44
CA LYS A 16 -10.54 -4.33 10.74
C LYS A 16 -9.71 -5.60 10.49
N GLN A 17 -10.23 -6.78 10.85
CA GLN A 17 -9.54 -8.03 10.61
C GLN A 17 -9.41 -8.34 9.11
N GLN A 18 -10.47 -8.10 8.34
CA GLN A 18 -10.45 -8.25 6.88
C GLN A 18 -9.42 -7.32 6.24
N LEU A 19 -9.42 -6.04 6.61
CA LEU A 19 -8.44 -5.07 6.12
C LEU A 19 -6.99 -5.53 6.39
N LEU A 20 -6.70 -6.00 7.61
CA LEU A 20 -5.37 -6.50 7.95
C LEU A 20 -4.98 -7.77 7.15
N ALA A 21 -5.94 -8.64 6.86
CA ALA A 21 -5.72 -9.81 6.03
C ALA A 21 -5.40 -9.40 4.58
N ASP A 22 -6.16 -8.48 4.01
CA ASP A 22 -5.97 -7.98 2.65
C ASP A 22 -4.61 -7.30 2.50
N ILE A 23 -4.24 -6.42 3.44
CA ILE A 23 -2.90 -5.82 3.53
C ILE A 23 -1.82 -6.90 3.55
N SER A 24 -1.98 -7.93 4.38
CA SER A 24 -1.00 -9.00 4.50
C SER A 24 -0.82 -9.77 3.18
N HIS A 25 -1.91 -9.97 2.43
CA HIS A 25 -1.88 -10.60 1.12
C HIS A 25 -1.19 -9.72 0.07
N GLU A 26 -1.52 -8.43 0.05
CA GLU A 26 -0.94 -7.49 -0.90
C GLU A 26 0.55 -7.26 -0.67
N LEU A 27 1.03 -7.26 0.57
CA LEU A 27 2.45 -7.16 0.90
C LEU A 27 3.23 -8.44 0.57
N ARG A 28 2.61 -9.62 0.72
CA ARG A 28 3.25 -10.92 0.45
C ARG A 28 3.72 -11.02 -1.00
N THR A 29 2.89 -10.58 -1.94
CA THR A 29 3.18 -10.68 -3.38
C THR A 29 4.48 -9.99 -3.81
N PRO A 30 4.69 -8.67 -3.58
CA PRO A 30 5.94 -8.00 -3.93
C PRO A 30 7.13 -8.53 -3.14
N LEU A 31 6.95 -8.96 -1.88
CA LEU A 31 8.02 -9.60 -1.09
C LEU A 31 8.48 -10.93 -1.70
N THR A 32 7.54 -11.77 -2.16
CA THR A 32 7.88 -13.01 -2.86
C THR A 32 8.68 -12.72 -4.13
N VAL A 33 8.27 -11.72 -4.92
CA VAL A 33 9.01 -11.33 -6.13
C VAL A 33 10.41 -10.80 -5.79
N LEU A 34 10.54 -9.96 -4.76
CA LEU A 34 11.85 -9.50 -4.28
C LEU A 34 12.76 -10.67 -3.94
N LYS A 35 12.26 -11.62 -3.15
CA LYS A 35 13.02 -12.79 -2.72
C LYS A 35 13.47 -13.66 -3.91
N LEU A 36 12.58 -13.94 -4.85
CA LEU A 36 12.91 -14.71 -6.06
C LEU A 36 14.01 -14.04 -6.90
N HIS A 37 13.96 -12.71 -7.05
CA HIS A 37 15.00 -11.98 -7.80
C HIS A 37 16.34 -11.94 -7.06
N ILE A 38 16.33 -11.82 -5.73
CA ILE A 38 17.55 -11.90 -4.91
C ILE A 38 18.17 -13.30 -5.02
N GLU A 39 17.40 -14.36 -4.81
CA GLU A 39 17.86 -15.75 -4.93
C GLU A 39 18.42 -16.03 -6.34
N SER A 40 17.75 -15.54 -7.38
CA SER A 40 18.22 -15.69 -8.76
C SER A 40 19.56 -14.99 -9.00
N LEU A 41 19.76 -13.81 -8.41
CA LEU A 41 21.04 -13.07 -8.49
C LEU A 41 22.14 -13.79 -7.72
N GLU A 42 21.86 -14.27 -6.50
CA GLU A 42 22.82 -15.00 -5.65
C GLU A 42 23.32 -16.28 -6.31
N HIS A 43 22.43 -16.98 -7.03
CA HIS A 43 22.77 -18.20 -7.75
C HIS A 43 23.28 -17.97 -9.19
N ASN A 44 23.54 -16.72 -9.60
CA ASN A 44 23.95 -16.34 -10.96
C ASN A 44 23.02 -16.88 -12.06
N LEU A 45 21.73 -17.00 -11.76
CA LEU A 45 20.70 -17.51 -12.68
C LEU A 45 20.13 -16.41 -13.60
N VAL A 46 20.56 -15.17 -13.42
CA VAL A 46 20.07 -14.00 -14.16
C VAL A 46 21.05 -13.64 -15.27
N GLU A 47 20.59 -13.67 -16.52
CA GLU A 47 21.38 -13.27 -17.69
C GLU A 47 21.72 -11.76 -17.70
N ASN A 48 20.82 -10.93 -17.17
CA ASN A 48 21.00 -9.48 -17.07
C ASN A 48 20.75 -8.96 -15.64
N PRO A 49 21.79 -8.90 -14.78
CA PRO A 49 21.66 -8.42 -13.40
C PRO A 49 21.09 -7.00 -13.30
N LYS A 50 21.40 -6.11 -14.25
CA LYS A 50 20.87 -4.73 -14.27
C LYS A 50 19.35 -4.70 -14.39
N GLN A 51 18.77 -5.63 -15.15
CA GLN A 51 17.32 -5.74 -15.27
C GLN A 51 16.70 -6.25 -13.95
N SER A 52 17.31 -7.24 -13.30
CA SER A 52 16.86 -7.69 -11.98
C SER A 52 16.90 -6.58 -10.93
N TYR A 53 17.96 -5.76 -10.88
CA TYR A 53 18.00 -4.60 -9.98
C TYR A 53 16.87 -3.58 -10.25
N LYS A 54 16.52 -3.34 -11.52
CA LYS A 54 15.37 -2.49 -11.86
C LYS A 54 14.06 -3.08 -11.36
N VAL A 55 13.87 -4.39 -11.47
CA VAL A 55 12.67 -5.06 -10.94
C VAL A 55 12.64 -4.96 -9.41
N LEU A 56 13.76 -5.21 -8.73
CA LEU A 56 13.86 -5.06 -7.28
C LEU A 56 13.46 -3.65 -6.82
N ASN A 57 14.03 -2.60 -7.43
CA ASN A 57 13.68 -1.22 -7.10
C ASN A 57 12.19 -0.93 -7.27
N ARG A 58 11.59 -1.31 -8.42
CA ARG A 58 10.14 -1.12 -8.65
C ARG A 58 9.27 -1.83 -7.59
N ARG A 59 9.69 -3.01 -7.13
CA ARG A 59 8.95 -3.75 -6.09
C ARG A 59 9.10 -3.09 -4.72
N LEU A 60 10.26 -2.51 -4.40
CA LEU A 60 10.45 -1.70 -3.21
C LEU A 60 9.58 -0.43 -3.25
N ASP A 61 9.51 0.24 -4.40
CA ASP A 61 8.66 1.41 -4.58
C ASP A 61 7.18 1.04 -4.37
N THR A 62 6.74 -0.09 -4.92
CA THR A 62 5.37 -0.60 -4.71
C THR A 62 5.07 -0.84 -3.22
N LEU A 63 6.01 -1.45 -2.49
CA LEU A 63 5.88 -1.67 -1.04
C LEU A 63 5.80 -0.35 -0.27
N ASN A 64 6.64 0.63 -0.63
CA ASN A 64 6.62 1.95 0.00
C ASN A 64 5.28 2.66 -0.21
N THR A 65 4.71 2.60 -1.41
CA THR A 65 3.37 3.14 -1.69
C THR A 65 2.30 2.45 -0.84
N LEU A 66 2.26 1.11 -0.81
CA LEU A 66 1.30 0.37 0.01
C LEU A 66 1.41 0.74 1.50
N ILE A 67 2.62 0.83 2.03
CA ILE A 67 2.84 1.23 3.44
C ILE A 67 2.34 2.65 3.69
N LYS A 68 2.60 3.58 2.76
CA LYS A 68 2.12 4.96 2.84
C LYS A 68 0.59 5.01 2.85
N ASP A 69 -0.07 4.28 1.96
CA ASP A 69 -1.53 4.25 1.84
C ASP A 69 -2.18 3.70 3.12
N ILE A 70 -1.59 2.65 3.71
CA ILE A 70 -2.05 2.08 4.99
C ILE A 70 -1.89 3.10 6.13
N TYR A 71 -0.78 3.83 6.15
CA TYR A 71 -0.53 4.86 7.15
C TYR A 71 -1.49 6.05 7.03
N GLU A 72 -1.77 6.50 5.80
CA GLU A 72 -2.75 7.55 5.54
C GLU A 72 -4.16 7.12 5.95
N LEU A 73 -4.55 5.88 5.64
CA LEU A 73 -5.83 5.31 6.08
C LEU A 73 -5.92 5.26 7.62
N ALA A 74 -4.87 4.82 8.30
CA ALA A 74 -4.82 4.78 9.76
C ALA A 74 -4.93 6.17 10.40
N GLN A 75 -4.34 7.21 9.79
CA GLN A 75 -4.48 8.59 10.25
C GLN A 75 -5.87 9.19 9.97
N ALA A 76 -6.52 8.78 8.88
CA ALA A 76 -7.89 9.17 8.58
C ALA A 76 -8.85 8.70 9.69
N ASP A 77 -8.69 7.45 10.13
CA ASP A 77 -9.51 6.84 11.18
C ASP A 77 -9.35 7.50 12.55
N THR A 78 -8.22 8.16 12.84
CA THR A 78 -8.01 8.90 14.10
C THR A 78 -8.52 10.34 14.03
N GLY A 79 -9.18 10.74 12.94
CA GLY A 79 -9.63 12.13 12.72
C GLY A 79 -8.48 13.14 12.65
N SER A 80 -7.25 12.66 12.44
CA SER A 80 -6.02 13.48 12.45
C SER A 80 -5.63 13.99 11.06
N LEU A 81 -6.51 13.80 10.07
CA LEU A 81 -6.29 14.27 8.70
C LEU A 81 -6.40 15.81 8.67
N ASN A 82 -5.27 16.49 8.85
CA ASN A 82 -5.17 17.94 8.70
C ASN A 82 -5.21 18.31 7.22
N LEU A 83 -6.41 18.54 6.69
CA LEU A 83 -6.62 19.02 5.32
C LEU A 83 -6.22 20.50 5.24
N ALA A 84 -5.06 20.77 4.62
CA ALA A 84 -4.68 22.12 4.22
C ALA A 84 -5.43 22.52 2.94
N LEU A 85 -6.62 23.10 3.12
CA LEU A 85 -7.43 23.56 2.00
C LEU A 85 -6.79 24.78 1.32
N GLU A 86 -6.44 24.64 0.05
CA GLU A 86 -5.95 25.74 -0.78
C GLU A 86 -6.74 25.86 -2.09
N ARG A 87 -6.79 27.07 -2.66
CA ARG A 87 -7.39 27.29 -3.98
C ARG A 87 -6.45 26.75 -5.06
N VAL A 88 -6.78 25.59 -5.60
CA VAL A 88 -6.09 25.00 -6.76
C VAL A 88 -6.82 25.30 -8.06
N ASN A 89 -6.04 25.53 -9.13
CA ASN A 89 -6.60 25.61 -10.49
C ASN A 89 -6.88 24.20 -11.00
N ALA A 90 -8.16 23.88 -11.23
CA ALA A 90 -8.59 22.54 -11.65
C ALA A 90 -7.86 22.04 -12.91
N LYS A 91 -7.53 22.92 -13.88
CA LYS A 91 -6.82 22.54 -15.10
C LYS A 91 -5.39 22.07 -14.80
N GLN A 92 -4.71 22.70 -13.84
CA GLN A 92 -3.36 22.30 -13.43
C GLN A 92 -3.37 21.04 -12.56
N ALA A 93 -4.36 20.89 -11.68
CA ALA A 93 -4.49 19.69 -10.85
C ALA A 93 -4.74 18.43 -11.68
N PHE A 94 -5.50 18.54 -12.78
CA PHE A 94 -5.81 17.39 -13.65
C PHE A 94 -4.63 16.91 -14.50
N ILE A 95 -3.69 17.79 -14.89
CA ILE A 95 -2.54 17.39 -15.71
C ILE A 95 -1.62 16.42 -14.95
N GLY A 96 -1.48 16.59 -13.63
CA GLY A 96 -0.67 15.69 -12.80
C GLY A 96 -1.32 14.34 -12.48
N LEU A 97 -2.60 14.13 -12.81
CA LEU A 97 -3.35 12.92 -12.48
C LEU A 97 -3.45 11.92 -13.65
N VAL A 98 -2.99 12.31 -14.84
CA VAL A 98 -3.15 11.55 -16.10
C VAL A 98 -1.84 10.85 -16.51
N GLU A 99 -0.76 11.01 -15.74
CA GLU A 99 0.56 10.43 -16.07
C GLU A 99 1.01 9.23 -15.21
N ASP A 100 0.18 8.73 -14.28
CA ASP A 100 0.44 7.49 -13.52
C ASP A 100 -0.21 6.24 -14.14
#